data_AF-A0A2J8LUQ9-F1
#
_entry.id   AF-A0A2J8LUQ9-F1
#
_cell.length_a   1.000
_cell.length_b   1.000
_cell.length_c   1.000
_cell.angle_alpha   90.00
_cell.angle_beta   90.00
_cell.angle_gamma   90.00
#
_symmetry.space_group_name_H-M   'P 1'
#
loop_
_entity.id
_entity.type
_entity.pdbx_description
1 polymer ?
#
loop_
_entity_poly.entity_id
_entity_poly.type
_entity_poly.pdbx_seq_one_letter_code
_entity_poly.pdbx_strand_id
1 'polypeptide(L)'
;MAKVSVLNVAVLENPSPFHSPFRFEISFECSEALADDLEWKIIYVGSAESEEFDQILDSVLVGPVPAGRHMFVFQRLMPWA
;
A
#
# COMPACT_ATOMS: atom_id res chain seq x y z
N MET A 1 -20.91 -7.66 -0.35
CA MET A 1 -20.06 -6.73 0.43
C MET A 1 -18.61 -7.04 0.12
N ALA A 2 -17.70 -6.07 0.25
CA ALA A 2 -16.27 -6.32 0.13
C ALA A 2 -15.80 -7.25 1.26
N LYS A 3 -14.92 -8.22 0.93
CA LYS A 3 -14.35 -9.17 1.91
C LYS A 3 -13.20 -8.55 2.72
N VAL A 4 -12.63 -7.47 2.21
CA VAL A 4 -11.52 -6.74 2.80
C VAL A 4 -11.96 -5.30 3.01
N SER A 5 -11.69 -4.75 4.19
CA SER A 5 -11.94 -3.36 4.52
C SER A 5 -10.68 -2.75 5.13
N VAL A 6 -10.24 -1.60 4.61
CA VAL A 6 -9.12 -0.87 5.21
C VAL A 6 -9.60 -0.15 6.46
N LEU A 7 -8.96 -0.40 7.59
CA LEU A 7 -9.29 0.20 8.88
C LEU A 7 -8.52 1.49 9.13
N ASN A 8 -7.22 1.51 8.80
CA ASN A 8 -6.36 2.66 9.00
C ASN A 8 -5.17 2.65 8.03
N VAL A 9 -4.68 3.84 7.68
CA VAL A 9 -3.42 4.05 6.96
C VAL A 9 -2.68 5.19 7.64
N ALA A 10 -1.62 4.88 8.38
CA ALA A 10 -0.76 5.88 9.00
C ALA A 10 0.45 6.16 8.10
N VAL A 11 0.63 7.43 7.74
CA VAL A 11 1.81 7.89 7.00
C VAL A 11 2.92 8.17 8.00
N LEU A 12 3.98 7.37 7.96
CA LEU A 12 5.11 7.50 8.87
C LEU A 12 6.13 8.50 8.29
N GLU A 13 6.87 9.17 9.17
CA GLU A 13 7.95 10.12 8.81
C GLU A 13 7.50 11.31 7.95
N ASN A 14 6.26 11.78 8.12
CA ASN A 14 5.76 12.96 7.40
C ASN A 14 5.85 14.24 8.29
N PRO A 15 6.48 15.34 7.84
CA PRO A 15 7.10 15.57 6.51
C PRO A 15 8.52 14.99 6.38
N SER A 16 8.89 14.64 5.14
CA SER A 16 10.21 14.12 4.78
C SER A 16 10.76 14.70 3.47
N PRO A 17 12.07 14.57 3.20
CA PRO A 17 12.65 14.92 1.90
C PRO A 17 12.06 14.11 0.74
N PHE A 18 12.02 14.68 -0.46
CA PHE A 18 11.46 14.02 -1.65
C PHE A 18 12.07 12.65 -1.97
N HIS A 19 13.37 12.48 -1.75
CA HIS A 19 14.09 11.22 -2.00
C HIS A 19 14.02 10.22 -0.84
N SER A 20 13.31 10.55 0.24
CA SER A 20 13.10 9.61 1.34
C SER A 20 12.10 8.52 0.94
N PRO A 21 12.21 7.31 1.53
CA PRO A 21 11.26 6.25 1.28
C PRO A 21 9.87 6.61 1.78
N PHE A 22 8.84 6.23 1.03
CA PHE A 22 7.47 6.25 1.55
C PHE A 22 7.28 5.11 2.54
N ARG A 23 6.65 5.40 3.69
CA ARG A 23 6.38 4.44 4.75
C ARG A 23 4.92 4.56 5.19
N PHE A 24 4.15 3.51 4.94
CA PHE A 24 2.74 3.43 5.33
C PHE A 24 2.54 2.25 6.28
N GLU A 25 1.97 2.50 7.45
CA GLU A 25 1.43 1.43 8.29
C GLU A 25 -0.04 1.24 7.92
N ILE A 26 -0.36 0.10 7.33
CA ILE A 26 -1.68 -0.23 6.83
C ILE A 26 -2.31 -1.27 7.76
N SER A 27 -3.50 -0.96 8.25
CA SER A 27 -4.35 -1.89 9.00
C SER A 27 -5.60 -2.19 8.20
N PHE A 28 -5.93 -3.46 8.03
CA PHE A 28 -7.12 -3.90 7.32
C PHE A 28 -7.78 -5.09 8.00
N GLU A 29 -9.07 -5.28 7.74
CA GLU A 29 -9.87 -6.40 8.21
C GLU A 29 -10.31 -7.26 7.04
N CYS A 30 -10.16 -8.57 7.20
CA CYS A 30 -10.63 -9.58 6.25
C CYS A 30 -11.78 -10.35 6.89
N SER A 31 -12.99 -10.26 6.32
CA SER A 31 -14.19 -10.88 6.89
C SER A 31 -14.21 -12.41 6.76
N GLU A 32 -13.53 -12.94 5.74
CA GLU A 32 -13.38 -14.36 5.47
C GLU A 32 -11.98 -14.64 4.92
N ALA A 33 -11.51 -15.89 5.01
CA ALA A 33 -10.18 -16.24 4.52
C ALA A 33 -10.11 -16.14 2.99
N LEU A 34 -9.07 -15.50 2.48
CA LEU A 34 -8.76 -15.42 1.05
C LEU A 34 -7.70 -16.46 0.70
N ALA A 35 -8.01 -17.29 -0.28
CA ALA A 35 -7.08 -18.29 -0.81
C ALA A 35 -6.01 -17.63 -1.72
N ASP A 36 -6.41 -16.58 -2.44
CA ASP A 36 -5.54 -15.81 -3.33
C ASP A 36 -4.89 -14.63 -2.61
N ASP A 37 -3.79 -14.13 -3.19
CA ASP A 37 -3.04 -13.00 -2.64
C ASP A 37 -3.73 -11.66 -2.90
N LEU A 38 -3.63 -10.75 -1.92
CA LEU A 38 -3.94 -9.34 -2.09
C LEU A 38 -2.73 -8.60 -2.65
N GLU A 39 -2.90 -7.91 -3.78
CA GLU A 39 -1.87 -7.03 -4.31
C GLU A 39 -2.03 -5.60 -3.77
N TRP A 40 -0.99 -5.09 -3.11
CA TRP A 40 -0.90 -3.72 -2.65
C TRP A 40 0.13 -2.96 -3.50
N LYS A 41 -0.28 -1.83 -4.06
CA LYS A 41 0.57 -0.97 -4.89
C LYS A 41 0.66 0.44 -4.32
N ILE A 42 1.86 1.02 -4.40
CA ILE A 42 2.05 2.46 -4.19
C ILE A 42 2.17 3.09 -5.57
N ILE A 43 1.27 4.01 -5.89
CA ILE A 43 1.25 4.72 -7.18
C ILE A 43 1.51 6.20 -6.90
N TYR A 44 2.55 6.74 -7.52
CA TYR A 44 2.84 8.17 -7.50
C TYR A 44 2.26 8.83 -8.76
N VAL A 45 1.35 9.77 -8.55
CA VAL A 45 0.72 10.53 -9.64
C VAL A 45 1.68 11.63 -10.07
N GLY A 46 2.32 11.44 -11.22
CA GLY A 46 3.28 12.41 -11.78
C GLY A 46 2.62 13.67 -12.33
N SER A 47 1.37 13.57 -12.77
CA SER A 47 0.55 14.70 -13.23
C SER A 47 -0.91 14.46 -12.87
N ALA A 48 -1.57 15.45 -12.27
CA ALA A 48 -3.00 15.34 -11.95
C ALA A 48 -3.90 15.33 -13.20
N GLU A 49 -3.36 15.70 -14.37
CA GLU A 49 -4.12 15.84 -15.62
C GLU A 49 -4.01 14.60 -16.54
N SER A 50 -3.06 13.70 -16.28
CA SER A 50 -2.84 12.54 -17.14
C SER A 50 -2.26 11.36 -16.36
N GLU A 51 -2.97 10.23 -16.44
CA GLU A 51 -2.56 8.94 -15.88
C GLU A 51 -1.32 8.35 -16.59
N GLU A 52 -0.91 8.87 -17.75
CA GLU A 52 0.29 8.42 -18.47
C GLU A 52 1.59 8.66 -17.67
N PHE A 53 1.54 9.57 -16.69
CA PHE A 53 2.67 9.90 -15.83
C PHE A 53 2.62 9.21 -14.46
N ASP A 54 1.66 8.31 -14.25
CA ASP A 54 1.54 7.54 -13.02
C ASP A 54 2.64 6.47 -12.94
N GLN A 55 3.28 6.40 -11.78
CA GLN A 55 4.40 5.51 -11.54
C GLN A 55 4.06 4.54 -10.43
N ILE A 56 4.10 3.24 -10.73
CA ILE A 56 4.04 2.20 -9.71
C ILE A 56 5.40 2.18 -9.01
N LEU A 57 5.46 2.72 -7.79
CA LEU A 57 6.68 2.76 -6.98
C LEU A 57 7.03 1.38 -6.42
N ASP A 58 6.01 0.63 -5.98
CA ASP A 58 6.17 -0.74 -5.51
C ASP A 58 4.87 -1.55 -5.66
N SER A 59 5.02 -2.88 -5.67
CA SER A 59 3.92 -3.84 -5.62
C SER A 59 4.29 -5.02 -4.72
N VAL A 60 3.41 -5.35 -3.76
CA VAL A 60 3.58 -6.49 -2.85
C VAL A 60 2.32 -7.33 -2.83
N LEU A 61 2.52 -8.64 -2.88
CA LEU A 61 1.49 -9.64 -2.72
C LEU A 61 1.46 -10.09 -1.25
N VAL A 62 0.26 -10.05 -0.65
CA VAL A 62 0.00 -10.51 0.71
C VAL A 62 -1.02 -11.63 0.65
N GLY A 63 -0.57 -12.87 0.84
CA GLY A 63 -1.46 -14.00 0.98
C GLY A 63 -0.76 -15.33 1.23
N PRO A 64 -1.54 -16.39 1.50
CA PRO A 64 -3.01 -16.39 1.70
C PRO A 64 -3.40 -15.59 2.95
N VAL A 65 -4.57 -14.93 2.94
CA VAL A 65 -4.97 -14.01 4.03
C VAL A 65 -6.06 -14.63 4.90
N PRO A 66 -5.77 -14.95 6.19
CA PRO A 66 -6.78 -15.45 7.11
C PRO A 66 -7.88 -14.41 7.41
N ALA A 67 -9.05 -14.86 7.86
CA ALA A 67 -10.05 -13.95 8.41
C ALA A 67 -9.51 -13.28 9.69
N GLY A 68 -9.83 -12.00 9.89
CA GLY A 68 -9.42 -11.22 11.05
C GLY A 68 -8.78 -9.88 10.67
N ARG A 69 -8.12 -9.25 11.65
CA ARG A 69 -7.45 -7.96 11.48
C ARG A 69 -5.97 -8.16 11.29
N HIS A 70 -5.43 -7.47 10.29
CA HIS A 70 -4.03 -7.54 9.89
C HIS A 70 -3.43 -6.15 9.87
N MET A 71 -2.14 -6.08 10.12
CA MET A 71 -1.36 -4.85 10.07
C MET A 71 0.03 -5.13 9.52
N PHE A 72 0.49 -4.30 8.60
CA PHE A 72 1.85 -4.37 8.07
C PHE A 72 2.37 -2.99 7.71
N VAL A 73 3.69 -2.85 7.66
CA VAL A 73 4.36 -1.64 7.18
C VAL A 73 4.76 -1.85 5.73
N PHE A 74 4.15 -1.07 4.84
CA PHE A 74 4.51 -0.99 3.43
C PHE A 74 5.53 0.13 3.24
N GLN A 75 6.78 -0.26 2.93
CA GLN A 75 7.87 0.69 2.69
C GLN A 75 8.55 0.43 1.35
N ARG A 76 8.92 1.51 0.65
CA ARG A 76 9.72 1.42 -0.57
C ARG A 76 10.79 2.50 -0.64
N LEU A 77 12.02 2.08 -0.97
CA LEU A 77 13.11 2.96 -1.39
C LEU A 77 12.80 3.56 -2.77
N MET A 78 12.90 4.89 -2.88
CA MET A 78 12.66 5.61 -4.13
C MET A 78 13.59 5.09 -5.23
N PRO A 79 13.09 4.68 -6.41
CA PRO A 79 13.89 3.99 -7.42
C PRO A 79 14.87 4.91 -8.18
N TRP A 80 14.84 6.22 -7.96
CA TRP A 80 15.65 7.22 -8.68
C TRP A 80 16.77 7.83 -7.82
N ALA A 81 17.27 7.09 -6.82
CA ALA A 81 18.49 7.42 -6.09
C ALA A 81 19.74 7.09 -6.91
#